data_AF-A0A7J6X7F6-F1
#
_entry.id   AF-A0A7J6X7F6-F1
#
_cell.length_a   1.000
_cell.length_b   1.000
_cell.length_c   1.000
_cell.angle_alpha   90.00
_cell.angle_beta   90.00
_cell.angle_gamma   90.00
#
_symmetry.space_group_name_H-M   'P 1'
#
loop_
_entity.id
_entity.type
_entity.pdbx_description
1 polymer ?
#
loop_
_entity_poly.entity_id
_entity_poly.type
_entity_poly.pdbx_seq_one_letter_code
_entity_poly.pdbx_strand_id
1 'polypeptide(L)'
;AIYAESRDKFEAARSEERAARDALNAKRREMDSVQSVINRMKNATSIEDIHDRVRSMEHRIEHETVPLKEEKQLIRDIKQLKIHREQLSSSLGQQGELQPAPEEKAKIEDRFKVLKQEMDSCRKEVIRLEGISKAAWKNNNDEYEKQRALQAQFRAADDLRQEAYIHLQNLKKQLYEKNKYFRMYKEDSRKAEDCASARDREAVHDLCFNQVETMFELWKKNDEFRKDYIRCNTLSTIRRLKTLDGRSLGPDEESPLLPNAPEGRVGKSLLPTANNNDFPSLPTSGVKSIGKNVEAVVKSEPKNLKTDSKSVVNLEQKHPAVKSKTVTKAINLEIGAVTVSGREEKQENEEDNMKTKEEEELARKAEEMRRKEEASMLKEQRRLEEKAKAKEAEERKRRNAEKAQARAELRAQKEAELKEKEREKKARKKERKKEKVEAVSGGNEEEAVSRSESDKTEIIQEPEIKEKPKTVVKRPQKPSILLKPKVVPPPLRNRGKKRMQQWMWILLVVAVVVALFLVGNSGFSFKFGLPSFGL
;
A
#
# COMPACT_ATOMS: atom_id res chain seq x y z
N ALA A 1 -4.57 -13.70 11.72
CA ALA A 1 -5.00 -14.90 10.99
C ALA A 1 -3.76 -15.61 10.46
N ILE A 2 -3.46 -15.58 9.15
CA ILE A 2 -2.43 -16.43 8.50
C ILE A 2 -1.08 -16.43 9.25
N TYR A 3 -0.49 -15.28 9.58
CA TYR A 3 0.78 -15.22 10.34
C TYR A 3 0.71 -15.81 11.76
N ALA A 4 -0.42 -15.70 12.45
CA ALA A 4 -0.59 -16.37 13.75
C ALA A 4 -0.65 -17.89 13.55
N GLU A 5 -1.42 -18.36 12.57
CA GLU A 5 -1.55 -19.77 12.23
C GLU A 5 -0.21 -20.40 11.74
N SER A 6 0.63 -19.65 11.02
CA SER A 6 1.99 -20.09 10.66
C SER A 6 2.93 -20.15 11.86
N ARG A 7 2.76 -19.21 12.80
CA ARG A 7 3.53 -19.14 14.04
C ARG A 7 3.18 -20.31 14.96
N ASP A 8 1.89 -20.56 15.18
CA ASP A 8 1.40 -21.65 16.02
C ASP A 8 1.87 -23.01 15.49
N LYS A 9 1.82 -23.21 14.17
CA LYS A 9 2.36 -24.41 13.48
C LYS A 9 3.88 -24.55 13.65
N PHE A 10 4.64 -23.46 13.63
CA PHE A 10 6.08 -23.48 13.89
C PHE A 10 6.39 -23.78 15.36
N GLU A 11 5.66 -23.17 16.31
CA GLU A 11 5.87 -23.42 17.74
C GLU A 11 5.50 -24.87 18.13
N ALA A 12 4.46 -25.45 17.53
CA ALA A 12 4.10 -26.87 17.65
C ALA A 12 5.17 -27.80 17.04
N ALA A 13 5.54 -27.61 15.76
CA ALA A 13 6.59 -28.43 15.13
C ALA A 13 7.92 -28.38 15.91
N ARG A 14 8.24 -27.23 16.52
CA ARG A 14 9.44 -27.06 17.35
C ARG A 14 9.28 -27.63 18.77
N SER A 15 8.06 -27.86 19.29
CA SER A 15 7.87 -28.59 20.55
C SER A 15 8.03 -30.10 20.34
N GLU A 16 7.47 -30.64 19.25
CA GLU A 16 7.69 -32.02 18.80
C GLU A 16 9.19 -32.32 18.58
N GLU A 17 9.89 -31.44 17.85
CA GLU A 17 11.34 -31.54 17.60
C GLU A 17 12.18 -31.57 18.90
N ARG A 18 11.77 -30.85 19.95
CA ARG A 18 12.42 -30.90 21.27
C ARG A 18 12.13 -32.24 21.97
N ALA A 19 10.85 -32.62 22.06
CA ALA A 19 10.43 -33.86 22.70
C ALA A 19 11.13 -35.10 22.11
N ALA A 20 11.30 -35.15 20.78
CA ALA A 20 12.05 -36.22 20.11
C ALA A 20 13.56 -36.22 20.46
N ARG A 21 14.19 -35.04 20.60
CA ARG A 21 15.58 -34.96 21.09
C ARG A 21 15.71 -35.35 22.55
N ASP A 22 14.75 -35.01 23.39
CA ASP A 22 14.74 -35.40 24.81
C ASP A 22 14.52 -36.91 24.98
N ALA A 23 13.67 -37.53 24.16
CA ALA A 23 13.53 -38.98 24.07
C ALA A 23 14.83 -39.66 23.59
N LEU A 24 15.50 -39.12 22.55
CA LEU A 24 16.81 -39.61 22.11
C LEU A 24 17.87 -39.49 23.21
N ASN A 25 17.86 -38.39 23.97
CA ASN A 25 18.76 -38.18 25.11
C ASN A 25 18.45 -39.14 26.27
N ALA A 26 17.18 -39.49 26.51
CA ALA A 26 16.80 -40.52 27.48
C ALA A 26 17.33 -41.90 27.05
N LYS A 27 17.12 -42.30 25.80
CA LYS A 27 17.61 -43.57 25.25
C LYS A 27 19.14 -43.67 25.24
N ARG A 28 19.87 -42.55 25.07
CA ARG A 28 21.32 -42.50 25.29
C ARG A 28 21.67 -42.84 26.75
N ARG A 29 21.04 -42.21 27.75
CA ARG A 29 21.31 -42.48 29.18
C ARG A 29 21.00 -43.93 29.56
N GLU A 30 19.92 -44.51 29.01
CA GLU A 30 19.60 -45.94 29.18
C GLU A 30 20.72 -46.83 28.61
N MET A 31 21.19 -46.53 27.39
CA MET A 31 22.30 -47.25 26.76
C MET A 31 23.62 -47.13 27.53
N ASP A 32 23.97 -45.92 28.00
CA ASP A 32 25.18 -45.68 28.79
C ASP A 32 25.13 -46.45 30.13
N SER A 33 23.94 -46.55 30.75
CA SER A 33 23.69 -47.36 31.95
C SER A 33 23.87 -48.86 31.68
N VAL A 34 23.24 -49.40 30.63
CA VAL A 34 23.41 -50.81 30.25
C VAL A 34 24.87 -51.13 29.87
N GLN A 35 25.56 -50.22 29.17
CA GLN A 35 26.98 -50.35 28.87
C GLN A 35 27.85 -50.35 30.14
N SER A 36 27.50 -49.56 31.16
CA SER A 36 28.16 -49.60 32.47
C SER A 36 28.01 -50.96 33.16
N VAL A 37 26.83 -51.56 33.10
CA VAL A 37 26.58 -52.92 33.64
C VAL A 37 27.37 -53.98 32.86
N ILE A 38 27.36 -53.93 31.52
CA ILE A 38 28.15 -54.83 30.67
C ILE A 38 29.65 -54.74 30.99
N ASN A 39 30.18 -53.52 31.17
CA ASN A 39 31.58 -53.31 31.51
C ASN A 39 31.93 -53.84 32.92
N ARG A 40 31.08 -53.57 33.93
CA ARG A 40 31.24 -54.15 35.28
C ARG A 40 31.24 -55.67 35.25
N MET A 41 30.34 -56.28 34.50
CA MET A 41 30.24 -57.74 34.36
C MET A 41 31.49 -58.35 33.70
N LYS A 42 32.08 -57.68 32.71
CA LYS A 42 33.34 -58.10 32.08
C LYS A 42 34.53 -58.01 33.04
N ASN A 43 34.58 -56.95 33.85
CA ASN A 43 35.58 -56.82 34.91
C ASN A 43 35.43 -57.93 35.96
N ALA A 44 34.20 -58.28 36.34
CA ALA A 44 33.92 -59.36 37.28
C ALA A 44 34.37 -60.74 36.76
N THR A 45 34.09 -61.08 35.49
CA THR A 45 34.63 -62.32 34.90
C THR A 45 36.15 -62.31 34.84
N SER A 46 36.76 -61.18 34.45
CA SER A 46 38.23 -61.07 34.42
C SER A 46 38.88 -61.19 35.81
N ILE A 47 38.18 -60.85 36.90
CA ILE A 47 38.66 -61.06 38.27
C ILE A 47 38.62 -62.55 38.65
N GLU A 48 37.60 -63.29 38.20
CA GLU A 48 37.50 -64.75 38.39
C GLU A 48 38.58 -65.48 37.58
N ASP A 49 38.77 -65.11 36.31
CA ASP A 49 39.82 -65.66 35.44
C ASP A 49 41.23 -65.46 36.05
N ILE A 50 41.47 -64.30 36.67
CA ILE A 50 42.71 -64.01 37.41
C ILE A 50 42.80 -64.85 38.70
N HIS A 51 41.70 -65.07 39.41
CA HIS A 51 41.65 -65.93 40.60
C HIS A 51 42.04 -67.37 40.28
N ASP A 52 41.43 -67.98 39.26
CA ASP A 52 41.76 -69.35 38.85
C ASP A 52 43.17 -69.45 38.27
N ARG A 53 43.66 -68.43 37.56
CA ARG A 53 45.05 -68.41 37.09
C ARG A 53 46.06 -68.32 38.23
N VAL A 54 45.76 -67.56 39.29
CA VAL A 54 46.57 -67.49 40.51
C VAL A 54 46.53 -68.84 41.25
N ARG A 55 45.35 -69.39 41.51
CA ARG A 55 45.13 -70.70 42.16
C ARG A 55 45.88 -71.82 41.42
N SER A 56 45.82 -71.82 40.08
CA SER A 56 46.57 -72.75 39.23
C SER A 56 48.09 -72.62 39.43
N MET A 57 48.64 -71.40 39.41
CA MET A 57 50.08 -71.21 39.61
C MET A 57 50.55 -71.50 41.04
N GLU A 58 49.71 -71.29 42.05
CA GLU A 58 49.99 -71.64 43.45
C GLU A 58 50.02 -73.17 43.64
N HIS A 59 49.01 -73.91 43.14
CA HIS A 59 49.02 -75.38 43.10
C HIS A 59 50.26 -75.95 42.39
N ARG A 60 50.75 -75.30 41.32
CA ARG A 60 51.97 -75.72 40.62
C ARG A 60 53.24 -75.55 41.47
N ILE A 61 53.31 -74.52 42.31
CA ILE A 61 54.43 -74.33 43.25
C ILE A 61 54.37 -75.36 44.39
N GLU A 62 53.17 -75.68 44.87
CA GLU A 62 52.98 -76.56 46.03
C GLU A 62 53.07 -78.06 45.71
N HIS A 63 52.78 -78.47 44.46
CA HIS A 63 52.59 -79.89 44.11
C HIS A 63 53.36 -80.39 42.86
N GLU A 64 54.03 -79.52 42.09
CA GLU A 64 54.94 -79.93 41.02
C GLU A 64 56.42 -79.74 41.43
N THR A 65 57.32 -80.58 40.94
CA THR A 65 58.78 -80.44 41.18
C THR A 65 59.38 -79.39 40.26
N VAL A 66 59.12 -78.10 40.54
CA VAL A 66 59.53 -76.96 39.70
C VAL A 66 60.97 -76.51 40.00
N PRO A 67 61.81 -76.19 38.99
CA PRO A 67 63.13 -75.60 39.22
C PRO A 67 63.06 -74.20 39.84
N LEU A 68 63.98 -73.90 40.77
CA LEU A 68 64.06 -72.61 41.52
C LEU A 68 64.07 -71.33 40.65
N LYS A 69 64.45 -71.42 39.36
CA LYS A 69 64.37 -70.29 38.42
C LYS A 69 62.93 -70.02 37.95
N GLU A 70 62.16 -71.08 37.71
CA GLU A 70 60.77 -71.03 37.25
C GLU A 70 59.82 -70.74 38.42
N GLU A 71 60.08 -71.32 39.60
CA GLU A 71 59.40 -70.96 40.85
C GLU A 71 59.49 -69.43 41.11
N LYS A 72 60.70 -68.86 41.00
CA LYS A 72 60.94 -67.41 41.11
C LYS A 72 60.36 -66.58 39.95
N GLN A 73 59.89 -67.20 38.87
CA GLN A 73 59.11 -66.55 37.82
C GLN A 73 57.62 -66.57 38.17
N LEU A 74 57.06 -67.75 38.51
CA LEU A 74 55.69 -67.92 38.98
C LEU A 74 55.36 -66.98 40.16
N ILE A 75 56.25 -66.88 41.16
CA ILE A 75 56.07 -65.97 42.32
C ILE A 75 56.01 -64.49 41.91
N ARG A 76 56.71 -64.08 40.84
CA ARG A 76 56.61 -62.70 40.31
C ARG A 76 55.31 -62.51 39.53
N ASP A 77 54.91 -63.48 38.74
CA ASP A 77 53.70 -63.40 37.91
C ASP A 77 52.42 -63.45 38.78
N ILE A 78 52.40 -64.26 39.84
CA ILE A 78 51.37 -64.24 40.89
C ILE A 78 51.24 -62.85 41.52
N LYS A 79 52.36 -62.17 41.81
CA LYS A 79 52.33 -60.80 42.36
C LYS A 79 51.77 -59.79 41.36
N GLN A 80 52.16 -59.86 40.09
CA GLN A 80 51.60 -58.99 39.06
C GLN A 80 50.09 -59.21 38.87
N LEU A 81 49.63 -60.46 38.82
CA LEU A 81 48.20 -60.78 38.76
C LEU A 81 47.42 -60.29 39.99
N LYS A 82 47.99 -60.40 41.20
CA LYS A 82 47.36 -59.88 42.42
C LYS A 82 47.21 -58.35 42.40
N ILE A 83 48.22 -57.62 41.90
CA ILE A 83 48.14 -56.16 41.67
C ILE A 83 47.07 -55.84 40.60
N HIS A 84 47.03 -56.61 39.50
CA HIS A 84 46.10 -56.37 38.40
C HIS A 84 44.62 -56.64 38.80
N ARG A 85 44.40 -57.64 39.66
CA ARG A 85 43.12 -57.90 40.34
C ARG A 85 42.70 -56.73 41.23
N GLU A 86 43.63 -56.18 42.01
CA GLU A 86 43.34 -55.05 42.92
C GLU A 86 42.96 -53.78 42.15
N GLN A 87 43.58 -53.52 41.00
CA GLN A 87 43.18 -52.46 40.06
C GLN A 87 41.77 -52.67 39.50
N LEU A 88 41.42 -53.89 39.06
CA LEU A 88 40.06 -54.19 38.59
C LEU A 88 39.02 -54.10 39.72
N SER A 89 39.39 -54.53 40.93
CA SER A 89 38.55 -54.48 42.14
C SER A 89 38.25 -53.05 42.58
N SER A 90 39.23 -52.14 42.53
CA SER A 90 38.99 -50.71 42.84
C SER A 90 38.05 -50.05 41.83
N SER A 91 38.09 -50.45 40.55
CA SER A 91 37.11 -50.07 39.53
C SER A 91 35.72 -50.73 39.70
N LEU A 92 35.56 -51.69 40.61
CA LEU A 92 34.31 -52.43 40.87
C LEU A 92 33.67 -52.05 42.24
N GLY A 93 34.35 -51.21 43.04
CA GLY A 93 33.95 -50.89 44.41
C GLY A 93 32.50 -50.40 44.55
N GLN A 94 31.84 -50.85 45.62
CA GLN A 94 30.45 -50.52 46.01
C GLN A 94 29.30 -51.13 45.16
N GLN A 95 29.40 -52.39 44.69
CA GLN A 95 28.21 -53.22 44.46
C GLN A 95 28.54 -54.73 44.42
N GLY A 96 28.37 -55.41 45.57
CA GLY A 96 28.78 -56.80 45.77
C GLY A 96 27.66 -57.84 45.69
N GLU A 97 26.98 -57.96 44.54
CA GLU A 97 26.06 -59.09 44.28
C GLU A 97 25.87 -59.37 42.76
N LEU A 98 26.97 -59.44 42.00
CA LEU A 98 26.92 -59.69 40.55
C LEU A 98 28.03 -60.65 40.06
N GLN A 99 27.87 -61.94 40.36
CA GLN A 99 28.03 -62.95 39.30
C GLN A 99 26.63 -63.22 38.71
N PRO A 100 26.21 -62.55 37.62
CA PRO A 100 24.91 -62.81 37.02
C PRO A 100 24.90 -64.21 36.42
N ALA A 101 23.77 -64.92 36.48
CA ALA A 101 23.62 -66.19 35.78
C ALA A 101 23.85 -65.96 34.26
N PRO A 102 24.40 -66.94 33.50
CA PRO A 102 24.69 -66.76 32.07
C PRO A 102 23.45 -66.32 31.25
N GLU A 103 22.26 -66.73 31.68
CA GLU A 103 20.98 -66.31 31.12
C GLU A 103 20.69 -64.80 31.32
N GLU A 104 21.10 -64.22 32.46
CA GLU A 104 21.00 -62.79 32.74
C GLU A 104 21.99 -61.98 31.89
N LYS A 105 23.20 -62.53 31.68
CA LYS A 105 24.20 -61.93 30.79
C LYS A 105 23.63 -61.77 29.37
N ALA A 106 22.98 -62.82 28.86
CA ALA A 106 22.27 -62.79 27.57
C ALA A 106 21.13 -61.75 27.56
N LYS A 107 20.26 -61.76 28.58
CA LYS A 107 19.15 -60.78 28.72
C LYS A 107 19.64 -59.33 28.73
N ILE A 108 20.80 -59.04 29.33
CA ILE A 108 21.40 -57.69 29.35
C ILE A 108 21.94 -57.31 27.95
N GLU A 109 22.63 -58.22 27.27
CA GLU A 109 23.15 -57.96 25.93
C GLU A 109 22.04 -57.83 24.86
N ASP A 110 20.96 -58.60 24.96
CA ASP A 110 19.80 -58.46 24.07
C ASP A 110 19.05 -57.15 24.32
N ARG A 111 18.90 -56.71 25.58
CA ARG A 111 18.42 -55.35 25.90
C ARG A 111 19.30 -54.27 25.27
N PHE A 112 20.62 -54.44 25.26
CA PHE A 112 21.53 -53.50 24.59
C PHE A 112 21.33 -53.47 23.06
N LYS A 113 21.14 -54.63 22.42
CA LYS A 113 20.82 -54.73 20.98
C LYS A 113 19.50 -54.00 20.66
N VAL A 114 18.46 -54.18 21.48
CA VAL A 114 17.16 -53.50 21.31
C VAL A 114 17.29 -51.99 21.52
N LEU A 115 17.91 -51.53 22.62
CA LEU A 115 18.14 -50.11 22.88
C LEU A 115 18.90 -49.40 21.75
N LYS A 116 19.82 -50.11 21.08
CA LYS A 116 20.54 -49.60 19.90
C LYS A 116 19.61 -49.38 18.71
N GLN A 117 18.71 -50.32 18.42
CA GLN A 117 17.71 -50.17 17.35
C GLN A 117 16.68 -49.08 17.67
N GLU A 118 16.24 -48.98 18.93
CA GLU A 118 15.36 -47.89 19.40
C GLU A 118 16.04 -46.53 19.24
N MET A 119 17.28 -46.37 19.72
CA MET A 119 18.05 -45.13 19.59
C MET A 119 18.24 -44.73 18.12
N ASP A 120 18.60 -45.65 17.23
CA ASP A 120 18.74 -45.37 15.79
C ASP A 120 17.39 -45.05 15.11
N SER A 121 16.27 -45.47 15.70
CA SER A 121 14.92 -45.06 15.27
C SER A 121 14.58 -43.65 15.77
N CYS A 122 14.88 -43.33 17.03
CA CYS A 122 14.77 -41.97 17.58
C CYS A 122 15.64 -40.96 16.81
N ARG A 123 16.84 -41.34 16.34
CA ARG A 123 17.69 -40.50 15.49
C ARG A 123 17.02 -40.14 14.16
N LYS A 124 16.42 -41.12 13.48
CA LYS A 124 15.67 -40.89 12.23
C LYS A 124 14.49 -39.95 12.47
N GLU A 125 13.78 -40.13 13.57
CA GLU A 125 12.63 -39.31 13.95
C GLU A 125 13.02 -37.85 14.28
N VAL A 126 14.13 -37.64 15.00
CA VAL A 126 14.70 -36.29 15.21
C VAL A 126 15.04 -35.62 13.88
N ILE A 127 15.66 -36.33 12.94
CA ILE A 127 15.98 -35.79 11.60
C ILE A 127 14.71 -35.43 10.82
N ARG A 128 13.67 -36.27 10.88
CA ARG A 128 12.36 -36.02 10.26
C ARG A 128 11.71 -34.75 10.82
N LEU A 129 11.62 -34.63 12.14
CA LEU A 129 11.01 -33.48 12.81
C LEU A 129 11.82 -32.20 12.65
N GLU A 130 13.16 -32.27 12.66
CA GLU A 130 14.03 -31.13 12.37
C GLU A 130 13.87 -30.64 10.91
N GLY A 131 13.59 -31.53 9.96
CA GLY A 131 13.18 -31.15 8.61
C GLY A 131 11.86 -30.38 8.57
N ILE A 132 10.86 -30.85 9.32
CA ILE A 132 9.53 -30.23 9.41
C ILE A 132 9.58 -28.88 10.12
N SER A 133 10.30 -28.75 11.24
CA SER A 133 10.41 -27.49 11.97
C SER A 133 11.19 -26.44 11.18
N LYS A 134 12.22 -26.83 10.42
CA LYS A 134 12.92 -25.94 9.46
C LYS A 134 12.01 -25.49 8.32
N ALA A 135 11.12 -26.34 7.82
CA ALA A 135 10.13 -25.95 6.81
C ALA A 135 9.07 -25.00 7.37
N ALA A 136 8.53 -25.29 8.56
CA ALA A 136 7.58 -24.43 9.26
C ALA A 136 8.20 -23.07 9.62
N TRP A 137 9.48 -23.04 10.03
CA TRP A 137 10.22 -21.80 10.29
C TRP A 137 10.30 -20.90 9.07
N LYS A 138 10.67 -21.44 7.89
CA LYS A 138 10.72 -20.67 6.63
C LYS A 138 9.37 -20.06 6.29
N ASN A 139 8.31 -20.88 6.28
CA ASN A 139 6.95 -20.42 5.99
C ASN A 139 6.51 -19.30 6.97
N ASN A 140 6.81 -19.44 8.26
CA ASN A 140 6.48 -18.42 9.26
C ASN A 140 7.30 -17.13 9.10
N ASN A 141 8.57 -17.23 8.71
CA ASN A 141 9.42 -16.08 8.41
C ASN A 141 8.94 -15.33 7.15
N ASP A 142 8.50 -16.06 6.13
CA ASP A 142 7.96 -15.47 4.90
C ASP A 142 6.61 -14.77 5.15
N GLU A 143 5.74 -15.33 5.99
CA GLU A 143 4.50 -14.65 6.43
C GLU A 143 4.79 -13.45 7.36
N TYR A 144 5.82 -13.52 8.20
CA TYR A 144 6.28 -12.39 9.03
C TYR A 144 6.70 -11.19 8.16
N GLU A 145 7.58 -11.41 7.18
CA GLU A 145 8.04 -10.33 6.29
C GLU A 145 6.93 -9.81 5.37
N LYS A 146 5.98 -10.66 4.92
CA LYS A 146 4.75 -10.20 4.23
C LYS A 146 3.91 -9.29 5.12
N GLN A 147 3.68 -9.68 6.39
CA GLN A 147 2.94 -8.85 7.34
C GLN A 147 3.66 -7.52 7.62
N ARG A 148 4.99 -7.56 7.78
CA ARG A 148 5.84 -6.38 8.02
C ARG A 148 5.80 -5.41 6.84
N ALA A 149 5.92 -5.92 5.61
CA ALA A 149 5.82 -5.13 4.39
C ALA A 149 4.43 -4.48 4.23
N LEU A 150 3.36 -5.24 4.48
CA LEU A 150 1.98 -4.71 4.47
C LEU A 150 1.77 -3.63 5.55
N GLN A 151 2.34 -3.82 6.75
CA GLN A 151 2.26 -2.84 7.83
C GLN A 151 3.03 -1.56 7.49
N ALA A 152 4.20 -1.67 6.84
CA ALA A 152 4.97 -0.51 6.36
C ALA A 152 4.21 0.26 5.26
N GLN A 153 3.60 -0.44 4.30
CA GLN A 153 2.73 0.17 3.29
C GLN A 153 1.51 0.87 3.92
N PHE A 154 0.89 0.26 4.94
CA PHE A 154 -0.22 0.89 5.67
C PHE A 154 0.21 2.18 6.37
N ARG A 155 1.40 2.21 7.00
CA ARG A 155 1.94 3.44 7.62
C ARG A 155 2.15 4.54 6.57
N ALA A 156 2.91 4.28 5.52
CA ALA A 156 3.17 5.26 4.47
C ALA A 156 1.88 5.78 3.80
N ALA A 157 0.86 4.94 3.64
CA ALA A 157 -0.45 5.35 3.14
C ALA A 157 -1.25 6.21 4.14
N ASP A 158 -1.12 5.96 5.45
CA ASP A 158 -1.75 6.77 6.49
C ASP A 158 -1.03 8.12 6.69
N ASP A 159 0.30 8.14 6.62
CA ASP A 159 1.11 9.36 6.69
C ASP A 159 0.75 10.30 5.53
N LEU A 160 0.71 9.78 4.28
CA LEU A 160 0.23 10.51 3.10
C LEU A 160 -1.23 10.98 3.24
N ARG A 161 -2.10 10.20 3.89
CA ARG A 161 -3.49 10.60 4.20
C ARG A 161 -3.53 11.74 5.20
N GLN A 162 -2.64 11.75 6.20
CA GLN A 162 -2.53 12.83 7.19
C GLN A 162 -2.00 14.12 6.54
N GLU A 163 -0.95 14.04 5.72
CA GLU A 163 -0.45 15.18 4.93
C GLU A 163 -1.53 15.79 4.03
N ALA A 164 -2.23 14.95 3.25
CA ALA A 164 -3.31 15.39 2.37
C ALA A 164 -4.48 16.02 3.17
N TYR A 165 -4.75 15.55 4.38
CA TYR A 165 -5.75 16.13 5.27
C TYR A 165 -5.30 17.49 5.84
N ILE A 166 -4.04 17.64 6.25
CA ILE A 166 -3.47 18.92 6.70
C ILE A 166 -3.50 19.94 5.55
N HIS A 167 -3.11 19.53 4.33
CA HIS A 167 -3.19 20.36 3.13
C HIS A 167 -4.64 20.80 2.84
N LEU A 168 -5.62 19.88 2.92
CA LEU A 168 -7.04 20.20 2.77
C LEU A 168 -7.54 21.19 3.84
N GLN A 169 -7.08 21.08 5.09
CA GLN A 169 -7.44 22.03 6.15
C GLN A 169 -6.82 23.42 5.91
N ASN A 170 -5.58 23.48 5.44
CA ASN A 170 -4.92 24.75 5.10
C ASN A 170 -5.59 25.42 3.88
N LEU A 171 -5.99 24.66 2.85
CA LEU A 171 -6.80 25.19 1.73
C LEU A 171 -8.17 25.71 2.19
N LYS A 172 -8.81 25.08 3.18
CA LYS A 172 -10.06 25.59 3.78
C LYS A 172 -9.83 26.92 4.51
N LYS A 173 -8.77 27.04 5.32
CA LYS A 173 -8.40 28.30 6.00
C LYS A 173 -8.20 29.43 4.99
N GLN A 174 -7.37 29.20 3.97
CA GLN A 174 -7.15 30.15 2.86
C GLN A 174 -8.44 30.54 2.12
N LEU A 175 -9.38 29.61 1.98
CA LEU A 175 -10.70 29.90 1.40
C LEU A 175 -11.52 30.82 2.33
N TYR A 176 -11.55 30.56 3.64
CA TYR A 176 -12.24 31.43 4.60
C TYR A 176 -11.60 32.83 4.67
N GLU A 177 -10.27 32.91 4.70
CA GLU A 177 -9.50 34.17 4.69
C GLU A 177 -9.83 35.01 3.45
N LYS A 178 -9.73 34.44 2.25
CA LYS A 178 -10.07 35.12 0.98
C LYS A 178 -11.56 35.47 0.88
N ASN A 179 -12.44 34.72 1.54
CA ASN A 179 -13.89 34.96 1.56
C ASN A 179 -14.34 35.94 2.67
N LYS A 180 -13.44 36.33 3.59
CA LYS A 180 -13.74 37.18 4.76
C LYS A 180 -14.46 38.47 4.36
N TYR A 181 -13.86 39.25 3.45
CA TYR A 181 -14.40 40.52 3.01
C TYR A 181 -15.70 40.37 2.21
N PHE A 182 -15.82 39.32 1.37
CA PHE A 182 -17.07 39.02 0.65
C PHE A 182 -18.23 38.70 1.61
N ARG A 183 -17.96 38.02 2.74
CA ARG A 183 -18.97 37.75 3.77
C ARG A 183 -19.39 39.02 4.50
N MET A 184 -18.41 39.82 4.92
CA MET A 184 -18.62 41.14 5.53
C MET A 184 -19.53 42.02 4.66
N TYR A 185 -19.15 42.28 3.40
CA TYR A 185 -19.96 43.09 2.48
C TYR A 185 -21.36 42.52 2.22
N LYS A 186 -21.53 41.19 2.25
CA LYS A 186 -22.86 40.55 2.09
C LYS A 186 -23.71 40.61 3.37
N GLU A 187 -23.10 40.77 4.53
CA GLU A 187 -23.79 41.02 5.79
C GLU A 187 -24.16 42.50 5.90
N ASP A 188 -23.28 43.41 5.51
CA ASP A 188 -23.56 44.85 5.45
C ASP A 188 -24.64 45.20 4.42
N SER A 189 -24.64 44.55 3.25
CA SER A 189 -25.74 44.64 2.27
C SER A 189 -27.08 44.21 2.86
N ARG A 190 -27.10 43.18 3.71
CA ARG A 190 -28.35 42.75 4.37
C ARG A 190 -28.78 43.75 5.44
N LYS A 191 -27.86 44.26 6.27
CA LYS A 191 -28.19 45.34 7.23
C LYS A 191 -28.81 46.54 6.51
N ALA A 192 -28.31 46.90 5.33
CA ALA A 192 -28.88 47.97 4.51
C ALA A 192 -30.29 47.62 3.98
N GLU A 193 -30.52 46.38 3.52
CA GLU A 193 -31.84 45.87 3.15
C GLU A 193 -32.83 45.87 4.34
N ASP A 194 -32.37 45.46 5.53
CA ASP A 194 -33.13 45.41 6.78
C ASP A 194 -33.50 46.83 7.26
N CYS A 195 -32.54 47.75 7.33
CA CYS A 195 -32.77 49.14 7.72
C CYS A 195 -33.65 49.90 6.70
N ALA A 196 -33.47 49.66 5.39
CA ALA A 196 -34.35 50.22 4.36
C ALA A 196 -35.78 49.70 4.47
N SER A 197 -35.96 48.44 4.88
CA SER A 197 -37.28 47.85 5.17
C SER A 197 -37.92 48.46 6.43
N ALA A 198 -37.13 48.71 7.47
CA ALA A 198 -37.56 49.43 8.69
C ALA A 198 -37.81 50.94 8.47
N ARG A 199 -37.25 51.52 7.39
CA ARG A 199 -37.22 52.96 7.07
C ARG A 199 -36.48 53.82 8.11
N ASP A 200 -35.64 53.20 8.92
CA ASP A 200 -34.79 53.88 9.88
C ASP A 200 -33.69 54.65 9.12
N ARG A 201 -33.60 55.96 9.37
CA ARG A 201 -32.60 56.83 8.72
C ARG A 201 -31.31 56.94 9.52
N GLU A 202 -31.39 56.80 10.84
CA GLU A 202 -30.27 56.94 11.76
C GLU A 202 -29.42 55.67 11.69
N ALA A 203 -30.05 54.49 11.73
CA ALA A 203 -29.35 53.22 11.51
C ALA A 203 -28.71 53.11 10.10
N VAL A 204 -29.29 53.72 9.06
CA VAL A 204 -28.66 53.78 7.72
C VAL A 204 -27.44 54.70 7.72
N HIS A 205 -27.56 55.89 8.33
CA HIS A 205 -26.43 56.82 8.46
C HIS A 205 -25.26 56.17 9.19
N ASP A 206 -25.54 55.55 10.33
CA ASP A 206 -24.53 54.93 11.17
C ASP A 206 -23.93 53.67 10.52
N LEU A 207 -24.73 52.88 9.80
CA LEU A 207 -24.22 51.77 8.99
C LEU A 207 -23.23 52.26 7.92
N CYS A 208 -23.56 53.33 7.20
CA CYS A 208 -22.67 53.93 6.21
C CYS A 208 -21.39 54.49 6.85
N PHE A 209 -21.50 55.20 7.98
CA PHE A 209 -20.36 55.74 8.71
C PHE A 209 -19.40 54.62 9.17
N ASN A 210 -19.93 53.63 9.89
CA ASN A 210 -19.16 52.48 10.38
C ASN A 210 -18.53 51.66 9.23
N GLN A 211 -19.21 51.53 8.08
CA GLN A 211 -18.66 50.86 6.90
C GLN A 211 -17.46 51.64 6.32
N VAL A 212 -17.55 52.97 6.25
CA VAL A 212 -16.47 53.84 5.78
C VAL A 212 -15.27 53.80 6.74
N GLU A 213 -15.49 53.90 8.05
CA GLU A 213 -14.41 53.79 9.03
C GLU A 213 -13.73 52.42 8.98
N THR A 214 -14.50 51.33 8.96
CA THR A 214 -13.97 49.96 8.82
C THR A 214 -13.14 49.80 7.54
N MET A 215 -13.57 50.41 6.44
CA MET A 215 -12.84 50.39 5.18
C MET A 215 -11.53 51.19 5.25
N PHE A 216 -11.54 52.38 5.88
CA PHE A 216 -10.33 53.17 6.10
C PHE A 216 -9.35 52.50 7.08
N GLU A 217 -9.84 51.84 8.13
CA GLU A 217 -9.04 51.03 9.04
C GLU A 217 -8.33 49.90 8.27
N LEU A 218 -9.08 49.13 7.47
CA LEU A 218 -8.53 48.03 6.66
C LEU A 218 -7.51 48.55 5.64
N TRP A 219 -7.80 49.68 4.98
CA TRP A 219 -6.90 50.33 4.02
C TRP A 219 -5.60 50.84 4.65
N LYS A 220 -5.65 51.30 5.92
CA LYS A 220 -4.47 51.71 6.69
C LYS A 220 -3.67 50.49 7.19
N LYS A 221 -4.35 49.52 7.81
CA LYS A 221 -3.75 48.42 8.58
C LYS A 221 -3.32 47.21 7.74
N ASN A 222 -3.96 46.94 6.59
CA ASN A 222 -3.67 45.76 5.76
C ASN A 222 -3.25 46.14 4.32
N ASP A 223 -1.96 45.98 4.03
CA ASP A 223 -1.39 46.25 2.70
C ASP A 223 -1.70 45.16 1.65
N GLU A 224 -1.93 43.91 2.06
CA GLU A 224 -2.43 42.86 1.14
C GLU A 224 -3.82 43.22 0.64
N PHE A 225 -4.71 43.64 1.55
CA PHE A 225 -6.05 44.12 1.22
C PHE A 225 -6.01 45.34 0.31
N ARG A 226 -5.11 46.30 0.59
CA ARG A 226 -4.87 47.48 -0.26
C ARG A 226 -4.49 47.08 -1.70
N LYS A 227 -3.50 46.19 -1.85
CA LYS A 227 -3.03 45.67 -3.15
C LYS A 227 -4.12 44.89 -3.89
N ASP A 228 -4.84 44.02 -3.20
CA ASP A 228 -5.94 43.22 -3.77
C ASP A 228 -7.12 44.12 -4.19
N TYR A 229 -7.47 45.13 -3.40
CA TYR A 229 -8.52 46.10 -3.73
C TYR A 229 -8.12 46.94 -4.95
N ILE A 230 -6.89 47.46 -5.01
CA ILE A 230 -6.39 48.18 -6.19
C ILE A 230 -6.49 47.27 -7.41
N ARG A 231 -5.86 46.08 -7.38
CA ARG A 231 -5.84 45.12 -8.50
C ARG A 231 -7.25 44.77 -9.02
N CYS A 232 -8.19 44.53 -8.12
CA CYS A 232 -9.58 44.21 -8.48
C CYS A 232 -10.30 45.43 -9.09
N ASN A 233 -9.99 46.64 -8.64
CA ASN A 233 -10.60 47.87 -9.16
C ASN A 233 -9.91 48.46 -10.40
N THR A 234 -8.64 48.13 -10.70
CA THR A 234 -7.85 48.71 -11.81
C THR A 234 -8.57 48.68 -13.16
N LEU A 235 -9.19 47.55 -13.52
CA LEU A 235 -9.95 47.45 -14.77
C LEU A 235 -11.22 48.32 -14.77
N SER A 236 -11.78 48.60 -13.59
CA SER A 236 -12.93 49.49 -13.44
C SER A 236 -12.54 50.97 -13.42
N THR A 237 -11.39 51.34 -12.85
CA THR A 237 -10.89 52.72 -12.87
C THR A 237 -10.47 53.11 -14.27
N ILE A 238 -9.69 52.28 -14.97
CA ILE A 238 -9.33 52.54 -16.38
C ILE A 238 -10.60 52.61 -17.26
N ARG A 239 -11.61 51.75 -17.04
CA ARG A 239 -12.88 51.84 -17.81
C ARG A 239 -13.71 53.10 -17.52
N ARG A 240 -13.78 53.56 -16.26
CA ARG A 240 -14.60 54.74 -15.89
C ARG A 240 -13.87 56.08 -16.10
N LEU A 241 -12.57 56.11 -15.83
CA LEU A 241 -11.77 57.33 -15.64
C LEU A 241 -10.62 57.43 -16.64
N LYS A 242 -10.42 56.42 -17.50
CA LYS A 242 -9.41 56.32 -18.56
C LYS A 242 -7.95 56.30 -18.10
N THR A 243 -7.65 56.61 -16.84
CA THR A 243 -6.31 56.51 -16.25
C THR A 243 -6.20 55.35 -15.23
N LEU A 244 -4.96 54.95 -14.92
CA LEU A 244 -4.69 53.94 -13.88
C LEU A 244 -4.72 54.53 -12.46
N ASP A 245 -4.32 55.81 -12.33
CA ASP A 245 -4.27 56.59 -11.09
C ASP A 245 -5.66 57.08 -10.61
N GLY A 246 -6.70 56.94 -11.45
CA GLY A 246 -8.07 57.36 -11.11
C GLY A 246 -8.31 58.87 -11.27
N ARG A 247 -7.40 59.59 -11.92
CA ARG A 247 -7.59 60.97 -12.38
C ARG A 247 -8.39 61.00 -13.68
N SER A 248 -9.03 62.11 -14.00
CA SER A 248 -9.53 62.36 -15.35
C SER A 248 -8.35 62.50 -16.32
N LEU A 249 -8.45 61.86 -17.48
CA LEU A 249 -7.49 61.96 -18.58
C LEU A 249 -7.25 63.43 -18.98
N GLY A 250 -5.99 63.83 -19.10
CA GLY A 250 -5.60 65.15 -19.63
C GLY A 250 -5.91 65.30 -21.14
N PRO A 251 -5.87 66.53 -21.69
CA PRO A 251 -6.16 66.79 -23.10
C PRO A 251 -5.27 65.99 -24.07
N ASP A 252 -4.00 65.82 -23.70
CA ASP A 252 -2.94 65.20 -24.52
C ASP A 252 -2.51 63.81 -23.99
N GLU A 253 -3.24 63.25 -23.02
CA GLU A 253 -2.92 61.94 -22.43
C GLU A 253 -3.67 60.81 -23.17
N GLU A 254 -2.96 59.78 -23.65
CA GLU A 254 -3.60 58.58 -24.21
C GLU A 254 -4.05 57.61 -23.09
N SER A 255 -5.23 57.00 -23.28
CA SER A 255 -5.77 56.02 -22.34
C SER A 255 -5.03 54.67 -22.46
N PRO A 256 -4.53 54.06 -21.37
CA PRO A 256 -3.88 52.75 -21.44
C PRO A 256 -4.79 51.69 -22.08
N LEU A 257 -4.30 51.06 -23.14
CA LEU A 257 -5.06 50.06 -23.90
C LEU A 257 -5.47 48.90 -22.99
N LEU A 258 -6.76 48.80 -22.72
CA LEU A 258 -7.34 47.67 -21.99
C LEU A 258 -7.13 46.38 -22.82
N PRO A 259 -6.52 45.33 -22.25
CA PRO A 259 -6.58 44.01 -22.86
C PRO A 259 -8.05 43.59 -22.93
N ASN A 260 -8.58 43.43 -24.15
CA ASN A 260 -9.92 42.89 -24.36
C ASN A 260 -10.00 41.51 -23.73
N ALA A 261 -10.74 41.39 -22.62
CA ALA A 261 -10.92 40.11 -21.95
C ALA A 261 -11.58 39.14 -22.94
N PRO A 262 -11.02 37.94 -23.17
CA PRO A 262 -11.56 37.02 -24.16
C PRO A 262 -13.01 36.67 -23.80
N GLU A 263 -13.91 36.77 -24.77
CA GLU A 263 -15.35 36.54 -24.62
C GLU A 263 -15.65 35.05 -24.38
N GLY A 264 -15.35 34.60 -23.16
CA GLY A 264 -15.28 33.19 -22.76
C GLY A 264 -15.98 32.88 -21.44
N ARG A 265 -16.96 33.70 -21.03
CA ARG A 265 -17.77 33.41 -19.83
C ARG A 265 -19.21 33.93 -19.96
N VAL A 266 -20.02 33.20 -20.73
CA VAL A 266 -21.47 33.40 -20.83
C VAL A 266 -22.15 33.16 -19.48
N GLY A 267 -22.33 34.24 -18.71
CA GLY A 267 -23.17 34.30 -17.52
C GLY A 267 -24.42 35.12 -17.83
N LYS A 268 -25.60 34.49 -17.75
CA LYS A 268 -26.88 35.14 -18.13
C LYS A 268 -27.30 36.22 -17.12
N SER A 269 -27.26 37.49 -17.50
CA SER A 269 -28.29 38.50 -17.17
C SER A 269 -28.05 39.81 -17.94
N LEU A 270 -29.07 40.67 -17.95
CA LEU A 270 -29.10 42.07 -18.40
C LEU A 270 -28.94 42.34 -19.91
N LEU A 271 -30.04 42.81 -20.50
CA LEU A 271 -30.09 43.51 -21.79
C LEU A 271 -29.61 44.96 -21.64
N PRO A 272 -29.01 45.53 -22.69
CA PRO A 272 -29.14 46.96 -22.99
C PRO A 272 -29.95 47.18 -24.27
N THR A 273 -30.96 48.04 -24.20
CA THR A 273 -31.65 48.57 -25.39
C THR A 273 -30.86 49.76 -25.96
N ALA A 274 -30.53 49.74 -27.25
CA ALA A 274 -30.15 50.91 -28.03
C ALA A 274 -30.44 50.66 -29.51
N ASN A 275 -30.72 51.73 -30.27
CA ASN A 275 -31.16 51.70 -31.66
C ASN A 275 -30.07 52.17 -32.64
N ASN A 276 -30.31 51.91 -33.92
CA ASN A 276 -29.73 52.54 -35.12
C ASN A 276 -28.28 52.17 -35.52
N ASN A 277 -28.14 51.69 -36.76
CA ASN A 277 -27.48 52.36 -37.90
C ASN A 277 -26.26 53.28 -37.56
N ASP A 278 -25.09 53.21 -38.20
CA ASP A 278 -24.81 52.87 -39.61
C ASP A 278 -23.46 52.16 -39.85
N PHE A 279 -23.32 51.55 -41.04
CA PHE A 279 -22.05 51.14 -41.67
C PHE A 279 -21.68 52.18 -42.76
N PRO A 280 -20.39 52.43 -43.07
CA PRO A 280 -19.80 51.67 -44.18
C PRO A 280 -18.27 51.41 -44.17
N SER A 281 -17.92 50.37 -44.93
CA SER A 281 -16.70 50.20 -45.76
C SER A 281 -15.28 50.35 -45.18
N LEU A 282 -14.59 49.21 -45.18
CA LEU A 282 -13.15 49.06 -45.43
C LEU A 282 -12.70 49.77 -46.73
N PRO A 283 -11.37 50.02 -46.91
CA PRO A 283 -10.69 49.20 -47.92
C PRO A 283 -9.39 48.51 -47.43
N THR A 284 -8.96 47.53 -48.23
CA THR A 284 -7.84 46.59 -47.97
C THR A 284 -6.53 47.05 -48.62
N SER A 285 -5.42 46.44 -48.19
CA SER A 285 -4.08 46.36 -48.84
C SER A 285 -3.03 47.33 -48.27
N GLY A 286 -1.77 46.91 -48.05
CA GLY A 286 -1.18 45.60 -48.33
C GLY A 286 0.17 45.35 -47.64
N VAL A 287 0.67 44.11 -47.75
CA VAL A 287 1.88 43.64 -47.04
C VAL A 287 3.15 43.87 -47.86
N LYS A 288 4.14 44.54 -47.24
CA LYS A 288 5.61 44.43 -47.42
C LYS A 288 6.27 45.25 -46.29
N SER A 289 7.09 44.76 -45.35
CA SER A 289 8.19 43.78 -45.31
C SER A 289 9.56 44.36 -45.71
N ILE A 290 10.58 44.08 -44.88
CA ILE A 290 12.02 44.43 -45.05
C ILE A 290 12.32 45.90 -44.66
N GLY A 291 13.41 46.25 -43.96
CA GLY A 291 14.59 45.46 -43.54
C GLY A 291 15.29 45.95 -42.27
N LYS A 292 16.51 45.42 -42.01
CA LYS A 292 17.36 45.70 -40.84
C LYS A 292 18.57 46.58 -41.20
N ASN A 293 19.32 46.96 -40.16
CA ASN A 293 20.70 47.49 -40.14
C ASN A 293 20.91 48.97 -40.50
N VAL A 294 21.94 49.67 -40.01
CA VAL A 294 22.68 49.63 -38.70
C VAL A 294 23.65 50.85 -38.66
N GLU A 295 24.35 51.08 -37.53
CA GLU A 295 25.46 52.05 -37.35
C GLU A 295 25.10 53.55 -37.40
N ALA A 296 25.79 54.47 -36.71
CA ALA A 296 26.59 54.43 -35.46
C ALA A 296 26.97 55.89 -35.06
N VAL A 297 27.94 56.04 -34.13
CA VAL A 297 28.78 57.24 -33.89
C VAL A 297 28.12 58.40 -33.08
N VAL A 298 28.77 59.07 -32.11
CA VAL A 298 29.76 58.69 -31.06
C VAL A 298 29.97 59.89 -30.09
N LYS A 299 30.48 59.66 -28.86
CA LYS A 299 30.93 60.68 -27.83
C LYS A 299 29.81 61.57 -27.21
N SER A 300 29.96 62.12 -25.99
CA SER A 300 30.98 61.94 -24.93
C SER A 300 30.50 62.34 -23.53
N GLU A 301 30.89 61.53 -22.54
CA GLU A 301 31.47 61.84 -21.21
C GLU A 301 31.94 63.28 -20.85
N PRO A 302 32.32 63.60 -19.57
CA PRO A 302 32.04 62.93 -18.26
C PRO A 302 31.80 63.94 -17.07
N LYS A 303 31.92 63.44 -15.81
CA LYS A 303 32.19 64.15 -14.50
C LYS A 303 30.95 64.66 -13.71
N ASN A 304 30.91 64.62 -12.36
CA ASN A 304 31.88 64.13 -11.35
C ASN A 304 31.27 63.94 -9.92
N LEU A 305 31.73 62.89 -9.19
CA LEU A 305 31.94 62.83 -7.71
C LEU A 305 30.70 62.98 -6.76
N LYS A 306 30.66 62.49 -5.51
CA LYS A 306 31.60 61.71 -4.66
C LYS A 306 30.87 60.83 -3.61
N THR A 307 31.67 60.08 -2.85
CA THR A 307 31.43 59.13 -1.73
C THR A 307 30.47 59.61 -0.60
N ASP A 308 29.90 58.80 0.33
CA ASP A 308 30.59 57.85 1.24
C ASP A 308 29.73 56.80 2.02
N SER A 309 30.33 55.62 2.24
CA SER A 309 30.45 54.76 3.46
C SER A 309 29.36 54.59 4.58
N LYS A 310 29.00 53.30 4.79
CA LYS A 310 28.78 52.53 6.07
C LYS A 310 27.64 52.85 7.09
N SER A 311 26.70 51.90 7.24
CA SER A 311 26.39 51.04 8.45
C SER A 311 25.10 50.22 8.20
N VAL A 312 25.01 48.88 8.38
CA VAL A 312 24.96 48.05 9.63
C VAL A 312 23.75 48.42 10.50
N VAL A 313 22.70 47.61 10.69
CA VAL A 313 22.60 46.28 11.37
C VAL A 313 21.60 45.37 10.60
N ASN A 314 22.02 44.23 10.03
CA ASN A 314 21.99 42.84 10.56
C ASN A 314 20.59 42.18 10.70
N LEU A 315 20.43 40.98 10.11
CA LEU A 315 19.24 40.13 10.13
C LEU A 315 19.68 38.68 10.34
N GLU A 316 19.31 38.05 11.46
CA GLU A 316 19.78 36.70 11.79
C GLU A 316 18.65 35.81 12.35
N GLN A 317 18.31 34.74 11.64
CA GLN A 317 17.65 33.56 12.20
C GLN A 317 18.30 32.30 11.64
N LYS A 318 18.74 31.42 12.55
CA LYS A 318 19.47 30.17 12.26
C LYS A 318 18.50 29.00 12.17
N HIS A 319 18.87 27.98 11.39
CA HIS A 319 18.61 26.60 11.77
C HIS A 319 19.87 25.73 11.56
N PRO A 320 20.01 24.61 12.29
CA PRO A 320 21.32 24.13 12.74
C PRO A 320 21.96 23.05 11.86
N ALA A 321 23.27 22.87 12.04
CA ALA A 321 24.04 21.75 11.48
C ALA A 321 24.13 20.57 12.47
N VAL A 322 24.25 19.36 11.94
CA VAL A 322 24.74 18.17 12.65
C VAL A 322 25.80 17.50 11.78
N LYS A 323 27.03 17.37 12.31
CA LYS A 323 28.08 16.49 11.79
C LYS A 323 28.77 15.80 12.97
N SER A 324 29.06 14.51 12.82
CA SER A 324 29.69 13.66 13.84
C SER A 324 31.20 13.87 13.95
N LYS A 325 31.77 13.52 15.11
CA LYS A 325 33.21 13.58 15.40
C LYS A 325 33.98 12.44 14.72
N THR A 326 35.23 12.74 14.35
CA THR A 326 36.38 11.82 14.51
C THR A 326 37.63 12.65 14.82
N VAL A 327 38.57 12.13 15.61
CA VAL A 327 39.73 12.87 16.14
C VAL A 327 40.96 11.97 16.30
N THR A 328 42.09 12.36 15.69
CA THR A 328 43.50 12.31 16.19
C THR A 328 44.44 12.82 15.05
N LYS A 329 45.29 13.85 15.23
CA LYS A 329 46.65 13.93 15.86
C LYS A 329 47.76 13.39 14.91
N ALA A 330 48.90 14.05 14.60
CA ALA A 330 49.62 15.26 15.08
C ALA A 330 50.45 15.92 13.91
N ILE A 331 50.71 17.24 13.79
CA ILE A 331 51.64 18.21 14.46
C ILE A 331 53.02 18.44 13.76
N ASN A 332 53.22 19.65 13.19
CA ASN A 332 54.43 20.51 12.98
C ASN A 332 55.69 19.96 12.21
N LEU A 333 56.67 20.74 11.68
CA LEU A 333 57.06 22.18 11.60
C LEU A 333 57.86 22.37 10.25
N GLU A 334 57.75 23.40 9.38
CA GLU A 334 58.46 24.71 9.37
C GLU A 334 60.01 24.63 9.56
N ILE A 335 60.97 25.23 8.80
CA ILE A 335 61.17 26.37 7.83
C ILE A 335 62.33 25.95 6.84
N GLY A 336 62.72 26.50 5.66
CA GLY A 336 62.34 27.62 4.74
C GLY A 336 63.53 28.08 3.83
N ALA A 337 63.36 29.15 3.00
CA ALA A 337 64.34 29.83 2.07
C ALA A 337 64.87 29.02 0.83
N VAL A 338 64.76 29.37 -0.47
CA VAL A 338 64.91 30.61 -1.29
C VAL A 338 66.31 30.79 -1.95
N THR A 339 66.44 30.33 -3.22
CA THR A 339 67.34 30.82 -4.34
C THR A 339 68.88 30.84 -4.15
N VAL A 340 69.76 30.72 -5.16
CA VAL A 340 69.67 30.36 -6.61
C VAL A 340 71.07 29.89 -7.10
N SER A 341 71.12 28.95 -8.05
CA SER A 341 72.16 28.86 -9.10
C SER A 341 71.67 27.92 -10.19
N GLY A 342 72.03 28.13 -11.46
CA GLY A 342 71.50 27.30 -12.55
C GLY A 342 72.25 27.41 -13.88
N ARG A 343 72.65 26.25 -14.41
CA ARG A 343 73.25 25.94 -15.72
C ARG A 343 73.52 24.42 -15.72
N GLU A 344 73.23 23.61 -16.74
CA GLU A 344 72.54 23.80 -18.03
C GLU A 344 71.69 22.56 -18.30
N GLU A 345 70.52 22.70 -18.93
CA GLU A 345 69.93 21.69 -19.83
C GLU A 345 68.65 22.24 -20.49
N LYS A 346 68.58 22.18 -21.82
CA LYS A 346 67.42 22.58 -22.63
C LYS A 346 67.25 21.58 -23.78
N GLN A 347 66.53 20.48 -23.55
CA GLN A 347 65.99 19.68 -24.66
C GLN A 347 64.77 18.79 -24.34
N GLU A 348 64.55 18.37 -23.08
CA GLU A 348 63.44 17.45 -22.75
C GLU A 348 62.03 18.10 -22.71
N ASN A 349 61.95 19.41 -22.52
CA ASN A 349 60.73 20.10 -22.07
C ASN A 349 59.65 20.34 -23.17
N GLU A 350 59.83 19.83 -24.39
CA GLU A 350 58.86 19.94 -25.49
C GLU A 350 58.07 18.64 -25.73
N GLU A 351 58.66 17.46 -25.52
CA GLU A 351 57.93 16.20 -25.73
C GLU A 351 56.82 15.96 -24.69
N ASP A 352 57.10 16.24 -23.41
CA ASP A 352 56.13 15.98 -22.33
C ASP A 352 54.96 16.96 -22.37
N ASN A 353 55.17 18.13 -22.98
CA ASN A 353 54.15 19.12 -23.30
C ASN A 353 53.29 18.69 -24.52
N MET A 354 53.71 17.69 -25.31
CA MET A 354 52.87 17.05 -26.33
C MET A 354 52.06 15.89 -25.73
N LYS A 355 52.73 14.97 -25.01
CA LYS A 355 52.13 13.78 -24.39
C LYS A 355 50.93 14.14 -23.48
N THR A 356 51.08 15.18 -22.66
CA THR A 356 50.01 15.67 -21.75
C THR A 356 48.78 16.23 -22.47
N LYS A 357 48.91 16.79 -23.69
CA LYS A 357 47.76 17.29 -24.47
C LYS A 357 46.95 16.17 -25.10
N GLU A 358 47.61 15.12 -25.57
CA GLU A 358 46.92 13.92 -26.08
C GLU A 358 46.15 13.20 -24.97
N GLU A 359 46.73 13.10 -23.77
CA GLU A 359 46.05 12.53 -22.59
C GLU A 359 44.82 13.35 -22.19
N GLU A 360 44.89 14.68 -22.18
CA GLU A 360 43.73 15.53 -21.89
C GLU A 360 42.62 15.41 -22.95
N GLU A 361 42.98 15.33 -24.24
CA GLU A 361 42.00 15.07 -25.30
C GLU A 361 41.33 13.70 -25.17
N LEU A 362 42.07 12.65 -24.78
CA LEU A 362 41.51 11.32 -24.53
C LEU A 362 40.57 11.33 -23.32
N ALA A 363 40.90 12.07 -22.25
CA ALA A 363 40.02 12.27 -21.11
C ALA A 363 38.69 12.94 -21.51
N ARG A 364 38.73 14.03 -22.30
CA ARG A 364 37.51 14.69 -22.82
C ARG A 364 36.68 13.75 -23.71
N LYS A 365 37.32 12.97 -24.59
CA LYS A 365 36.64 11.99 -25.45
C LYS A 365 35.96 10.88 -24.62
N ALA A 366 36.57 10.43 -23.53
CA ALA A 366 35.97 9.48 -22.60
C ALA A 366 34.77 10.06 -21.83
N GLU A 367 34.85 11.31 -21.36
CA GLU A 367 33.72 12.00 -20.71
C GLU A 367 32.54 12.19 -21.67
N GLU A 368 32.81 12.60 -22.91
CA GLU A 368 31.78 12.79 -23.93
C GLU A 368 31.08 11.46 -24.28
N MET A 369 31.80 10.33 -24.26
CA MET A 369 31.22 9.01 -24.43
C MET A 369 30.32 8.59 -23.26
N ARG A 370 30.73 8.79 -22.00
CA ARG A 370 29.83 8.56 -20.85
C ARG A 370 28.56 9.40 -20.94
N ARG A 371 28.69 10.68 -21.34
CA ARG A 371 27.54 11.58 -21.52
C ARG A 371 26.60 11.13 -22.65
N LYS A 372 27.12 10.47 -23.69
CA LYS A 372 26.32 9.84 -24.75
C LYS A 372 25.62 8.56 -24.27
N GLU A 373 26.25 7.78 -23.40
CA GLU A 373 25.67 6.59 -22.75
C GLU A 373 24.57 6.96 -21.75
N GLU A 374 24.78 7.94 -20.87
CA GLU A 374 23.74 8.47 -19.99
C GLU A 374 22.54 9.00 -20.79
N ALA A 375 22.80 9.70 -21.89
CA ALA A 375 21.77 10.20 -22.80
C ALA A 375 21.05 9.09 -23.60
N SER A 376 21.62 7.89 -23.75
CA SER A 376 20.95 6.73 -24.35
C SER A 376 20.10 6.00 -23.31
N MET A 377 20.64 5.78 -22.11
CA MET A 377 19.92 5.20 -20.96
C MET A 377 18.67 6.01 -20.60
N LEU A 378 18.75 7.35 -20.57
CA LEU A 378 17.59 8.21 -20.34
C LEU A 378 16.53 8.12 -21.46
N LYS A 379 16.91 7.81 -22.70
CA LYS A 379 15.95 7.56 -23.80
C LYS A 379 15.30 6.18 -23.71
N GLU A 380 16.05 5.18 -23.25
CA GLU A 380 15.49 3.84 -23.00
C GLU A 380 14.53 3.84 -21.81
N GLN A 381 14.89 4.50 -20.70
CA GLN A 381 14.01 4.67 -19.54
C GLN A 381 12.66 5.29 -19.93
N ARG A 382 12.65 6.35 -20.77
CA ARG A 382 11.39 6.95 -21.28
C ARG A 382 10.58 5.96 -22.11
N ARG A 383 11.21 5.17 -22.99
CA ARG A 383 10.52 4.12 -23.76
C ARG A 383 9.96 2.99 -22.88
N LEU A 384 10.60 2.68 -21.75
CA LEU A 384 10.08 1.73 -20.77
C LEU A 384 8.90 2.33 -19.97
N GLU A 385 8.97 3.61 -19.60
CA GLU A 385 7.90 4.34 -18.93
C GLU A 385 6.65 4.48 -19.82
N GLU A 386 6.81 4.77 -21.11
CA GLU A 386 5.73 4.78 -22.11
C GLU A 386 5.06 3.40 -22.24
N LYS A 387 5.86 2.33 -22.32
CA LYS A 387 5.35 0.94 -22.34
C LYS A 387 4.62 0.58 -21.04
N ALA A 388 5.08 1.06 -19.89
CA ALA A 388 4.41 0.85 -18.60
C ALA A 388 3.06 1.59 -18.54
N LYS A 389 3.02 2.87 -18.93
CA LYS A 389 1.79 3.68 -19.02
C LYS A 389 0.77 3.09 -20.00
N ALA A 390 1.24 2.54 -21.13
CA ALA A 390 0.37 1.83 -22.08
C ALA A 390 -0.28 0.59 -21.45
N LYS A 391 0.50 -0.28 -20.79
CA LYS A 391 -0.01 -1.47 -20.08
C LYS A 391 -0.98 -1.11 -18.96
N GLU A 392 -0.68 -0.08 -18.17
CA GLU A 392 -1.57 0.40 -17.10
C GLU A 392 -2.90 0.96 -17.66
N ALA A 393 -2.86 1.62 -18.81
CA ALA A 393 -4.06 2.09 -19.51
C ALA A 393 -4.91 0.94 -20.07
N GLU A 394 -4.30 -0.13 -20.58
CA GLU A 394 -5.01 -1.36 -20.95
C GLU A 394 -5.62 -2.07 -19.74
N GLU A 395 -4.89 -2.16 -18.63
CA GLU A 395 -5.41 -2.78 -17.42
C GLU A 395 -6.59 -2.01 -16.84
N ARG A 396 -6.54 -0.66 -16.84
CA ARG A 396 -7.70 0.19 -16.51
C ARG A 396 -8.89 -0.06 -17.44
N LYS A 397 -8.67 -0.33 -18.74
CA LYS A 397 -9.75 -0.72 -19.67
C LYS A 397 -10.32 -2.10 -19.30
N ARG A 398 -9.48 -3.11 -19.05
CA ARG A 398 -9.90 -4.47 -18.64
C ARG A 398 -10.72 -4.45 -17.35
N ARG A 399 -10.19 -3.85 -16.27
CA ARG A 399 -10.88 -3.70 -14.98
C ARG A 399 -12.24 -2.97 -15.10
N ASN A 400 -12.37 -2.03 -16.05
CA ASN A 400 -13.65 -1.35 -16.32
C ASN A 400 -14.64 -2.22 -17.12
N ALA A 401 -14.16 -3.04 -18.06
CA ALA A 401 -14.98 -3.97 -18.83
C ALA A 401 -15.51 -5.12 -17.94
N GLU A 402 -14.63 -5.74 -17.16
CA GLU A 402 -14.96 -6.77 -16.15
C GLU A 402 -16.00 -6.24 -15.15
N LYS A 403 -15.80 -5.02 -14.62
CA LYS A 403 -16.75 -4.33 -13.73
C LYS A 403 -18.06 -3.94 -14.41
N ALA A 404 -18.14 -3.95 -15.75
CA ALA A 404 -19.38 -3.81 -16.50
C ALA A 404 -20.06 -5.18 -16.71
N GLN A 405 -19.30 -6.24 -16.98
CA GLN A 405 -19.77 -7.63 -17.12
C GLN A 405 -20.39 -8.13 -15.80
N ALA A 406 -19.68 -8.04 -14.68
CA ALA A 406 -20.21 -8.39 -13.36
C ALA A 406 -21.47 -7.58 -12.97
N ARG A 407 -21.62 -6.35 -13.49
CA ARG A 407 -22.83 -5.53 -13.32
C ARG A 407 -23.98 -5.92 -14.26
N ALA A 408 -23.71 -6.58 -15.38
CA ALA A 408 -24.71 -7.18 -16.25
C ALA A 408 -25.18 -8.52 -15.67
N GLU A 409 -24.26 -9.36 -15.20
CA GLU A 409 -24.55 -10.63 -14.52
C GLU A 409 -25.41 -10.44 -13.27
N LEU A 410 -25.03 -9.50 -12.38
CA LEU A 410 -25.84 -9.13 -11.21
C LEU A 410 -27.21 -8.50 -11.54
N ARG A 411 -27.47 -8.13 -12.80
CA ARG A 411 -28.80 -7.75 -13.28
C ARG A 411 -29.55 -8.96 -13.83
N ALA A 412 -28.90 -9.78 -14.64
CA ALA A 412 -29.46 -11.01 -15.21
C ALA A 412 -29.91 -11.99 -14.10
N GLN A 413 -29.09 -12.18 -13.06
CA GLN A 413 -29.44 -12.98 -11.88
C GLN A 413 -30.71 -12.46 -11.19
N LYS A 414 -30.83 -11.14 -10.97
CA LYS A 414 -32.00 -10.54 -10.31
C LYS A 414 -33.24 -10.55 -11.19
N GLU A 415 -33.08 -10.48 -12.51
CA GLU A 415 -34.18 -10.63 -13.45
C GLU A 415 -34.68 -12.09 -13.50
N ALA A 416 -33.76 -13.07 -13.43
CA ALA A 416 -34.09 -14.49 -13.32
C ALA A 416 -34.81 -14.81 -12.01
N GLU A 417 -34.27 -14.35 -10.86
CA GLU A 417 -34.88 -14.50 -9.53
C GLU A 417 -36.31 -13.93 -9.47
N LEU A 418 -36.54 -12.77 -10.10
CA LEU A 418 -37.87 -12.17 -10.19
C LEU A 418 -38.82 -12.98 -11.10
N LYS A 419 -38.33 -13.47 -12.25
CA LYS A 419 -39.11 -14.34 -13.16
C LYS A 419 -39.46 -15.69 -12.52
N GLU A 420 -38.56 -16.24 -11.72
CA GLU A 420 -38.81 -17.46 -10.94
C GLU A 420 -39.89 -17.23 -9.88
N LYS A 421 -39.77 -16.17 -9.07
CA LYS A 421 -40.79 -15.78 -8.09
C LYS A 421 -42.13 -15.41 -8.72
N GLU A 422 -42.16 -14.99 -9.99
CA GLU A 422 -43.40 -14.80 -10.75
C GLU A 422 -43.99 -16.13 -11.24
N ARG A 423 -43.16 -17.07 -11.71
CA ARG A 423 -43.57 -18.43 -12.09
C ARG A 423 -44.14 -19.20 -10.89
N GLU A 424 -43.49 -19.13 -9.73
CA GLU A 424 -43.94 -19.73 -8.48
C GLU A 424 -45.32 -19.17 -8.06
N LYS A 425 -45.48 -17.83 -8.10
CA LYS A 425 -46.79 -17.19 -7.83
C LYS A 425 -47.88 -17.57 -8.84
N LYS A 426 -47.51 -17.92 -10.08
CA LYS A 426 -48.43 -18.45 -11.09
C LYS A 426 -48.76 -19.93 -10.83
N ALA A 427 -47.82 -20.74 -10.34
CA ALA A 427 -48.05 -22.13 -9.91
C ALA A 427 -49.01 -22.19 -8.71
N ARG A 428 -48.69 -21.49 -7.61
CA ARG A 428 -49.56 -21.39 -6.41
C ARG A 428 -50.97 -20.88 -6.72
N LYS A 429 -51.14 -20.03 -7.74
CA LYS A 429 -52.45 -19.57 -8.23
C LYS A 429 -53.20 -20.60 -9.09
N LYS A 430 -52.51 -21.51 -9.77
CA LYS A 430 -53.12 -22.66 -10.47
C LYS A 430 -53.53 -23.75 -9.48
N GLU A 431 -52.68 -24.06 -8.50
CA GLU A 431 -52.94 -25.02 -7.42
C GLU A 431 -54.21 -24.63 -6.65
N ARG A 432 -54.28 -23.41 -6.12
CA ARG A 432 -55.48 -22.86 -5.47
C ARG A 432 -56.73 -22.80 -6.36
N LYS A 433 -56.57 -22.91 -7.69
CA LYS A 433 -57.70 -23.02 -8.64
C LYS A 433 -58.14 -24.46 -8.88
N LYS A 434 -57.27 -25.46 -8.66
CA LYS A 434 -57.64 -26.89 -8.63
C LYS A 434 -58.28 -27.26 -7.29
N GLU A 435 -57.66 -26.83 -6.20
CA GLU A 435 -58.15 -26.99 -4.81
C GLU A 435 -59.58 -26.44 -4.64
N LYS A 436 -59.92 -25.31 -5.31
CA LYS A 436 -61.29 -24.77 -5.32
C LYS A 436 -62.27 -25.55 -6.23
N VAL A 437 -61.80 -26.39 -7.15
CA VAL A 437 -62.66 -27.27 -7.98
C VAL A 437 -62.98 -28.57 -7.24
N GLU A 438 -62.05 -29.11 -6.45
CA GLU A 438 -62.31 -30.28 -5.60
C GLU A 438 -63.23 -29.97 -4.40
N ALA A 439 -63.30 -28.70 -3.97
CA ALA A 439 -64.12 -28.26 -2.84
C ALA A 439 -65.59 -27.94 -3.16
N VAL A 440 -66.08 -28.18 -4.40
CA VAL A 440 -67.49 -27.95 -4.79
C VAL A 440 -68.00 -29.10 -5.65
N SER A 441 -68.37 -30.21 -5.00
CA SER A 441 -69.10 -31.32 -5.61
C SER A 441 -70.05 -31.95 -4.57
N GLY A 442 -71.34 -31.65 -4.66
CA GLY A 442 -72.33 -32.20 -3.74
C GLY A 442 -73.77 -31.77 -4.02
N GLY A 443 -74.54 -32.66 -4.65
CA GLY A 443 -76.01 -32.64 -4.68
C GLY A 443 -76.67 -32.14 -5.97
N ASN A 444 -77.18 -33.11 -6.74
CA ASN A 444 -78.40 -33.08 -7.59
C ASN A 444 -78.47 -32.12 -8.81
N GLU A 445 -79.07 -32.47 -9.95
CA GLU A 445 -79.63 -33.75 -10.46
C GLU A 445 -79.74 -33.70 -12.01
N GLU A 446 -79.66 -34.86 -12.68
CA GLU A 446 -80.24 -35.23 -14.02
C GLU A 446 -79.95 -34.35 -15.28
N GLU A 447 -79.80 -34.83 -16.53
CA GLU A 447 -79.79 -36.18 -17.14
C GLU A 447 -78.99 -36.18 -18.50
N ALA A 448 -78.93 -37.34 -19.20
CA ALA A 448 -78.80 -37.51 -20.67
C ALA A 448 -77.47 -37.25 -21.48
N VAL A 449 -76.60 -38.28 -21.52
CA VAL A 449 -76.04 -39.00 -22.73
C VAL A 449 -75.13 -38.32 -23.82
N SER A 450 -74.15 -39.11 -24.31
CA SER A 450 -73.25 -38.96 -25.50
C SER A 450 -71.95 -38.11 -25.32
N ARG A 451 -70.70 -38.62 -25.40
CA ARG A 451 -69.95 -39.41 -26.43
C ARG A 451 -69.55 -38.54 -27.65
N SER A 452 -68.27 -38.41 -28.08
CA SER A 452 -66.99 -39.11 -27.76
C SER A 452 -65.70 -38.27 -27.91
N GLU A 453 -64.58 -38.85 -27.45
CA GLU A 453 -63.19 -38.86 -27.99
C GLU A 453 -62.97 -38.54 -29.49
N SER A 454 -61.77 -38.15 -30.00
CA SER A 454 -60.48 -37.75 -29.36
C SER A 454 -59.44 -37.15 -30.36
N ASP A 455 -58.48 -36.40 -29.82
CA ASP A 455 -57.04 -36.24 -30.20
C ASP A 455 -56.45 -36.23 -31.64
N LYS A 456 -55.51 -35.28 -31.81
CA LYS A 456 -54.12 -35.40 -32.39
C LYS A 456 -53.74 -34.99 -33.84
N THR A 457 -52.90 -33.93 -33.86
CA THR A 457 -51.62 -33.71 -34.60
C THR A 457 -51.48 -33.82 -36.14
N GLU A 458 -51.11 -32.66 -36.72
CA GLU A 458 -49.94 -32.41 -37.61
C GLU A 458 -49.75 -33.16 -38.95
N ILE A 459 -49.60 -32.39 -40.05
CA ILE A 459 -48.35 -32.27 -40.84
C ILE A 459 -48.47 -31.12 -41.88
N ILE A 460 -47.34 -30.73 -42.48
CA ILE A 460 -47.10 -29.51 -43.28
C ILE A 460 -47.21 -29.77 -44.80
N GLN A 461 -47.82 -28.85 -45.58
CA GLN A 461 -47.29 -28.37 -46.89
C GLN A 461 -48.10 -27.21 -47.54
N GLU A 462 -47.36 -26.24 -48.09
CA GLU A 462 -47.74 -25.40 -49.25
C GLU A 462 -47.32 -26.16 -50.54
N PRO A 463 -47.82 -25.87 -51.79
CA PRO A 463 -47.73 -24.53 -52.40
C PRO A 463 -48.78 -24.14 -53.51
N GLU A 464 -48.76 -22.86 -53.93
CA GLU A 464 -48.98 -22.36 -55.33
C GLU A 464 -50.37 -22.61 -56.05
N ILE A 465 -50.85 -21.90 -57.10
CA ILE A 465 -50.33 -20.81 -57.97
C ILE A 465 -51.45 -19.98 -58.68
N LYS A 466 -51.20 -18.67 -58.95
CA LYS A 466 -51.87 -17.76 -59.97
C LYS A 466 -53.39 -17.47 -59.80
N GLU A 467 -54.02 -16.45 -60.42
CA GLU A 467 -53.72 -15.58 -61.60
C GLU A 467 -53.87 -14.05 -61.38
N LYS A 468 -53.40 -13.25 -62.35
CA LYS A 468 -53.67 -11.80 -62.58
C LYS A 468 -53.51 -11.48 -64.09
N PRO A 469 -54.24 -10.49 -64.66
CA PRO A 469 -53.61 -9.20 -65.03
C PRO A 469 -54.58 -7.99 -64.81
N LYS A 470 -54.31 -6.69 -65.06
CA LYS A 470 -53.44 -5.91 -65.98
C LYS A 470 -52.93 -4.63 -65.24
N THR A 471 -51.63 -4.29 -65.20
CA THR A 471 -50.91 -3.25 -66.01
C THR A 471 -51.63 -1.88 -66.12
N VAL A 472 -51.01 -0.70 -65.91
CA VAL A 472 -49.80 -0.05 -66.51
C VAL A 472 -49.14 0.89 -65.45
N VAL A 473 -47.86 0.77 -65.01
CA VAL A 473 -46.55 1.17 -65.61
C VAL A 473 -46.39 2.72 -65.74
N LYS A 474 -45.46 3.47 -65.11
CA LYS A 474 -43.98 3.31 -64.88
C LYS A 474 -43.50 3.79 -63.47
N ARG A 475 -42.21 3.61 -63.18
CA ARG A 475 -41.38 4.04 -62.00
C ARG A 475 -40.00 4.53 -62.55
N PRO A 476 -38.97 4.97 -61.77
CA PRO A 476 -38.87 5.30 -60.33
C PRO A 476 -38.07 6.60 -59.99
N GLN A 477 -37.99 6.98 -58.70
CA GLN A 477 -36.75 7.05 -57.88
C GLN A 477 -37.03 7.49 -56.42
N LYS A 478 -35.98 7.71 -55.59
CA LYS A 478 -35.99 7.68 -54.12
C LYS A 478 -36.38 9.03 -53.45
N PRO A 479 -37.14 9.03 -52.33
CA PRO A 479 -37.28 10.19 -51.44
C PRO A 479 -36.30 10.11 -50.25
N SER A 480 -35.92 11.28 -49.70
CA SER A 480 -35.13 11.39 -48.47
C SER A 480 -35.65 12.50 -47.55
N ILE A 481 -35.82 12.16 -46.27
CA ILE A 481 -35.66 13.02 -45.07
C ILE A 481 -36.21 14.47 -45.15
N LEU A 482 -37.26 14.79 -44.37
CA LEU A 482 -37.26 15.91 -43.40
C LEU A 482 -38.59 16.01 -42.62
N LEU A 483 -38.58 15.72 -41.31
CA LEU A 483 -39.57 16.26 -40.35
C LEU A 483 -38.92 16.47 -38.97
N LYS A 484 -39.26 17.58 -38.31
CA LYS A 484 -38.76 17.96 -36.97
C LYS A 484 -39.82 17.70 -35.89
N PRO A 485 -39.53 17.00 -34.78
CA PRO A 485 -40.43 16.93 -33.63
C PRO A 485 -40.25 18.12 -32.67
N LYS A 486 -41.31 18.47 -31.94
CA LYS A 486 -41.30 19.55 -30.91
C LYS A 486 -40.56 19.13 -29.64
N VAL A 487 -39.94 20.10 -28.97
CA VAL A 487 -39.30 19.92 -27.65
C VAL A 487 -40.36 19.96 -26.55
N VAL A 488 -40.39 18.93 -25.70
CA VAL A 488 -41.13 18.89 -24.43
C VAL A 488 -40.11 18.95 -23.28
N PRO A 489 -40.27 19.82 -22.27
CA PRO A 489 -39.32 19.90 -21.17
C PRO A 489 -39.37 18.65 -20.26
N PRO A 490 -38.22 18.11 -19.81
CA PRO A 490 -38.20 16.93 -18.94
C PRO A 490 -38.66 17.26 -17.50
N PRO A 491 -39.33 16.32 -16.81
CA PRO A 491 -39.93 16.58 -15.49
C PRO A 491 -38.90 16.80 -14.39
N LEU A 492 -39.26 17.65 -13.41
CA LEU A 492 -38.42 18.00 -12.25
C LEU A 492 -38.10 16.78 -11.38
N ARG A 493 -36.87 16.29 -11.51
CA ARG A 493 -36.35 15.11 -10.81
C ARG A 493 -36.11 15.38 -9.33
N ASN A 494 -37.10 15.10 -8.49
CA ASN A 494 -37.07 15.21 -7.03
C ASN A 494 -35.87 14.46 -6.37
N ARG A 495 -34.75 15.17 -6.15
CA ARG A 495 -33.53 14.59 -5.56
C ARG A 495 -33.56 14.41 -4.04
N GLY A 496 -34.47 15.09 -3.32
CA GLY A 496 -34.49 15.12 -1.85
C GLY A 496 -34.72 13.77 -1.16
N LYS A 497 -35.71 12.98 -1.61
CA LYS A 497 -36.17 11.77 -0.90
C LYS A 497 -35.06 10.72 -0.67
N LYS A 498 -34.10 10.58 -1.60
CA LYS A 498 -32.98 9.63 -1.44
C LYS A 498 -31.94 10.05 -0.39
N ARG A 499 -31.73 11.36 -0.17
CA ARG A 499 -30.86 11.82 0.92
C ARG A 499 -31.50 11.55 2.29
N MET A 500 -32.80 11.80 2.44
CA MET A 500 -33.51 11.53 3.71
C MET A 500 -33.40 10.05 4.11
N GLN A 501 -33.55 9.11 3.16
CA GLN A 501 -33.29 7.69 3.45
C GLN A 501 -31.86 7.44 3.93
N GLN A 502 -30.84 8.00 3.26
CA GLN A 502 -29.44 7.82 3.66
C GLN A 502 -29.15 8.36 5.06
N TRP A 503 -29.68 9.53 5.42
CA TRP A 503 -29.56 10.07 6.78
C TRP A 503 -30.28 9.19 7.83
N MET A 504 -31.47 8.67 7.52
CA MET A 504 -32.19 7.74 8.41
C MET A 504 -31.40 6.45 8.68
N TRP A 505 -30.78 5.86 7.66
CA TRP A 505 -29.92 4.67 7.84
C TRP A 505 -28.69 4.98 8.69
N ILE A 506 -28.04 6.14 8.51
CA ILE A 506 -26.91 6.58 9.32
C ILE A 506 -27.33 6.78 10.79
N LEU A 507 -28.47 7.44 11.02
CA LEU A 507 -28.98 7.72 12.37
C LEU A 507 -29.35 6.41 13.09
N LEU A 508 -29.96 5.44 12.39
CA LEU A 508 -30.26 4.11 12.92
C LEU A 508 -28.98 3.33 13.30
N VAL A 509 -27.94 3.37 12.46
CA VAL A 509 -26.63 2.74 12.77
C VAL A 509 -25.98 3.40 13.99
N VAL A 510 -26.02 4.73 14.11
CA VAL A 510 -25.51 5.45 15.29
C VAL A 510 -26.30 5.05 16.55
N ALA A 511 -27.63 4.94 16.47
CA ALA A 511 -28.45 4.52 17.60
C ALA A 511 -28.11 3.08 18.07
N VAL A 512 -27.86 2.15 17.14
CA VAL A 512 -27.41 0.78 17.47
C VAL A 512 -26.03 0.79 18.13
N VAL A 513 -25.08 1.60 17.65
CA VAL A 513 -23.75 1.72 18.27
C VAL A 513 -23.84 2.32 19.68
N VAL A 514 -24.69 3.33 19.88
CA VAL A 514 -24.92 3.91 21.22
C VAL A 514 -25.61 2.90 22.15
N ALA A 515 -26.58 2.12 21.67
CA ALA A 515 -27.22 1.07 22.47
C ALA A 515 -26.22 -0.03 22.87
N LEU A 516 -25.37 -0.50 21.94
CA LEU A 516 -24.32 -1.47 22.24
C LEU A 516 -23.27 -0.91 23.21
N PHE A 517 -22.90 0.37 23.08
CA PHE A 517 -22.01 1.04 24.02
C PHE A 517 -22.63 1.15 25.42
N LEU A 518 -23.91 1.51 25.53
CA LEU A 518 -24.62 1.58 26.81
C LEU A 518 -24.78 0.20 27.47
N VAL A 519 -25.04 -0.86 26.71
CA VAL A 519 -25.07 -2.25 27.20
C VAL A 519 -23.66 -2.74 27.58
N GLY A 520 -22.61 -2.27 26.91
CA GLY A 520 -21.22 -2.59 27.25
C GLY A 520 -20.69 -1.84 28.48
N ASN A 521 -21.17 -0.62 28.74
CA ASN A 521 -20.74 0.20 29.88
C ASN A 521 -21.62 0.07 31.12
N SER A 522 -22.89 -0.36 30.98
CA SER A 522 -23.73 -0.71 32.13
C SER A 522 -23.48 -2.18 32.51
N GLY A 523 -22.80 -2.39 33.63
CA GLY A 523 -22.50 -3.72 34.20
C GLY A 523 -23.74 -4.43 34.74
N PHE A 524 -24.71 -4.70 33.87
CA PHE A 524 -26.05 -5.14 34.26
C PHE A 524 -26.10 -6.66 34.47
N SER A 525 -25.80 -7.09 35.69
CA SER A 525 -25.86 -8.49 36.12
C SER A 525 -27.27 -9.07 36.02
N PHE A 526 -27.62 -9.61 34.86
CA PHE A 526 -28.89 -10.29 34.60
C PHE A 526 -28.95 -11.62 35.36
N LYS A 527 -29.37 -11.58 36.63
CA LYS A 527 -29.68 -12.76 37.44
C LYS A 527 -30.92 -13.47 36.90
N PHE A 528 -30.73 -14.36 35.92
CA PHE A 528 -31.75 -15.34 35.54
C PHE A 528 -31.90 -16.38 36.64
N GLY A 529 -32.78 -16.10 37.61
CA GLY A 529 -33.27 -17.09 38.56
C GLY A 529 -34.28 -18.01 37.87
N LEU A 530 -33.84 -19.20 37.47
CA LEU A 530 -34.75 -20.29 37.09
C LEU A 530 -35.38 -20.89 38.35
N PRO A 531 -36.72 -21.04 38.44
CA PRO A 531 -37.35 -21.83 39.49
C PRO A 531 -36.94 -23.30 39.40
N SER A 532 -36.76 -23.94 40.56
CA SER A 532 -36.45 -25.37 40.63
C SER A 532 -37.61 -26.23 40.15
N PHE A 533 -37.30 -27.35 39.50
CA PHE A 533 -38.20 -28.47 39.27
C PHE A 533 -37.62 -29.73 39.92
N GLY A 534 -38.38 -30.34 40.83
CA GLY A 534 -38.19 -31.72 41.29
C GLY A 534 -37.15 -31.94 42.39
N LEU A 535 -37.61 -31.98 43.65
CA LEU A 535 -38.12 -33.24 44.20
C LEU A 535 -39.36 -32.98 45.06
#